data_AF-E4TR87-F1
#
_entry.id   AF-E4TR87-F1
#
_cell.length_a   1.000
_cell.length_b   1.000
_cell.length_c   1.000
_cell.angle_alpha   90.00
_cell.angle_beta   90.00
_cell.angle_gamma   90.00
#
_symmetry.space_group_name_H-M   'P 1'
#
loop_
_entity.id
_entity.type
_entity.pdbx_description
1 polymer ?
#
loop_
_entity_poly.entity_id
_entity_poly.type
_entity_poly.pdbx_seq_one_letter_code
_entity_poly.pdbx_strand_id
1 'polypeptide(L)'
;MKWTLSFMLMLICIQLSAQKYGTAVGLRIGEDRYGVSVKQRISPRFSAEAISDLEPDAFHFAVLPKYHLPITGEGFNLFFGAGMHVGALKEYGSTYGYDLIGGIEWKIPALPLVISADIKPAYHINHEDWFEFPASVSVHYAITRESKAKRKKDRIKRKKRKERRERREERREKRQEWWDEFRNN
;
A
#
# COMPACT_ATOMS: atom_id res chain seq x y z
N MET A 1 -21.17 31.69 -23.43
CA MET A 1 -20.87 30.25 -23.20
C MET A 1 -19.38 29.92 -23.01
N LYS A 2 -18.42 30.73 -23.47
CA LYS A 2 -16.97 30.43 -23.30
C LYS A 2 -16.46 30.61 -21.84
N TRP A 3 -17.06 31.51 -21.06
CA TRP A 3 -16.63 31.82 -19.69
C TRP A 3 -17.14 30.82 -18.64
N THR A 4 -18.29 30.20 -18.88
CA THR A 4 -18.87 29.19 -17.96
C THR A 4 -18.08 27.88 -17.97
N LEU A 5 -17.54 27.48 -19.12
CA LEU A 5 -16.64 26.31 -19.23
C LEU A 5 -15.31 26.53 -18.49
N SER A 6 -14.76 27.75 -18.55
CA SER A 6 -13.49 28.09 -17.88
C SER A 6 -13.64 28.12 -16.34
N PHE A 7 -14.78 28.57 -15.83
CA PHE A 7 -15.06 28.58 -14.39
C PHE A 7 -15.28 27.17 -13.83
N MET A 8 -15.88 26.28 -14.63
CA MET A 8 -16.08 24.87 -14.29
C MET A 8 -14.76 24.08 -14.29
N LEU A 9 -13.81 24.41 -15.18
CA LEU A 9 -12.44 23.85 -15.16
C LEU A 9 -11.61 24.32 -13.96
N MET A 10 -11.84 25.56 -13.48
CA MET A 10 -11.10 26.12 -12.35
C MET A 10 -11.50 25.50 -11.00
N LEU A 11 -12.77 25.08 -10.85
CA LEU A 11 -13.27 24.36 -9.68
C LEU A 11 -12.70 22.93 -9.56
N ILE A 12 -12.35 22.29 -10.68
CA ILE A 12 -11.72 20.96 -10.71
C ILE A 12 -10.25 21.01 -10.23
N CYS A 13 -9.58 22.16 -10.37
CA CYS A 13 -8.16 22.29 -10.06
C CYS A 13 -7.84 22.30 -8.55
N ILE A 14 -8.83 22.54 -7.68
CA ILE A 14 -8.61 22.72 -6.22
C ILE A 14 -8.67 21.38 -5.44
N GLN A 15 -9.03 20.26 -6.10
CA GLN A 15 -9.06 18.93 -5.45
C GLN A 15 -7.75 18.13 -5.60
N LEU A 16 -6.73 18.67 -6.27
CA LEU A 16 -5.44 18.02 -6.54
C LEU A 16 -4.47 17.92 -5.34
N SER A 17 -4.99 18.02 -4.10
CA SER A 17 -4.20 17.58 -2.95
C SER A 17 -4.26 16.06 -2.88
N ALA A 18 -3.35 15.39 -3.59
CA ALA A 18 -3.01 13.97 -3.49
C ALA A 18 -3.74 13.27 -2.33
N GLN A 19 -4.95 12.78 -2.60
CA GLN A 19 -5.85 12.30 -1.56
C GLN A 19 -5.22 11.07 -0.91
N LYS A 20 -4.69 11.24 0.30
CA LYS A 20 -4.10 10.13 1.04
C LYS A 20 -5.25 9.29 1.61
N TYR A 21 -5.58 8.23 0.88
CA TYR A 21 -6.58 7.26 1.29
C TYR A 21 -6.07 6.46 2.49
N GLY A 22 -6.92 6.34 3.50
CA GLY A 22 -6.65 5.57 4.71
C GLY A 22 -7.05 4.11 4.52
N THR A 23 -8.31 3.88 4.14
CA THR A 23 -8.88 2.54 3.95
C THR A 23 -9.61 2.52 2.61
N ALA A 24 -9.37 1.47 1.82
CA ALA A 24 -10.03 1.26 0.54
C ALA A 24 -10.55 -0.18 0.46
N VAL A 25 -11.70 -0.34 -0.17
CA VAL A 25 -12.33 -1.64 -0.41
C VAL A 25 -12.52 -1.79 -1.90
N GLY A 26 -12.18 -2.95 -2.45
CA GLY A 26 -12.21 -3.16 -3.88
C GLY A 26 -12.66 -4.55 -4.26
N LEU A 27 -13.07 -4.64 -5.51
CA LEU A 27 -13.32 -5.90 -6.18
C LEU A 27 -12.03 -6.31 -6.91
N ARG A 28 -11.74 -7.60 -6.89
CA ARG A 28 -10.61 -8.24 -7.58
C ARG A 28 -11.18 -9.29 -8.51
N ILE A 29 -10.76 -9.25 -9.76
CA ILE A 29 -11.19 -10.18 -10.80
C ILE A 29 -9.92 -10.81 -11.36
N GLY A 30 -9.76 -12.11 -11.12
CA GLY A 30 -8.75 -12.95 -11.75
C GLY A 30 -9.33 -13.69 -12.96
N GLU A 31 -8.57 -14.63 -13.51
CA GLU A 31 -9.02 -15.47 -14.63
C GLU A 31 -10.26 -16.30 -14.26
N ASP A 32 -10.14 -17.15 -13.23
CA ASP A 32 -11.24 -18.03 -12.77
C ASP A 32 -11.73 -17.70 -11.34
N ARG A 33 -11.34 -16.53 -10.82
CA ARG A 33 -11.49 -16.18 -9.40
C ARG A 33 -12.10 -14.79 -9.24
N TYR A 34 -13.11 -14.69 -8.38
CA TYR A 34 -13.73 -13.41 -8.04
C TYR A 34 -13.49 -13.13 -6.57
N GLY A 35 -12.87 -11.98 -6.28
CA GLY A 35 -12.49 -11.62 -4.93
C GLY A 35 -12.92 -10.24 -4.52
N VAL A 36 -12.90 -10.05 -3.21
CA VAL A 36 -12.95 -8.72 -2.59
C VAL A 36 -11.67 -8.49 -1.82
N SER A 37 -11.22 -7.25 -1.79
CA SER A 37 -9.97 -6.88 -1.13
C SER A 37 -10.13 -5.61 -0.33
N VAL A 38 -9.59 -5.61 0.88
CA VAL A 38 -9.62 -4.49 1.81
C VAL A 38 -8.19 -4.05 2.08
N LYS A 39 -7.88 -2.82 1.68
CA LYS A 39 -6.56 -2.21 1.78
C LYS A 39 -6.55 -1.17 2.88
N GLN A 40 -5.69 -1.35 3.87
CA GLN A 40 -5.45 -0.43 4.98
C GLN A 40 -4.06 0.21 4.83
N ARG A 41 -4.03 1.54 4.64
CA ARG A 41 -2.77 2.29 4.59
C ARG A 41 -2.21 2.52 5.99
N ILE A 42 -1.05 1.91 6.25
CA ILE A 42 -0.32 2.06 7.51
C ILE A 42 0.63 3.26 7.42
N SER A 43 1.33 3.41 6.29
CA SER A 43 2.31 4.47 6.06
C SER A 43 2.31 4.93 4.60
N PRO A 44 3.01 6.04 4.26
CA PRO A 44 3.06 6.51 2.88
C PRO A 44 3.60 5.49 1.86
N ARG A 45 4.49 4.59 2.27
CA ARG A 45 5.06 3.53 1.41
C ARG A 45 4.60 2.13 1.77
N PHE A 46 3.70 1.96 2.74
CA PHE A 46 3.34 0.65 3.26
C PHE A 46 1.83 0.55 3.53
N SER A 47 1.22 -0.53 3.04
CA SER A 47 -0.17 -0.87 3.27
C SER A 47 -0.28 -2.34 3.67
N ALA A 48 -1.31 -2.69 4.44
CA ALA A 48 -1.74 -4.06 4.60
C ALA A 48 -2.98 -4.28 3.73
N GLU A 49 -3.07 -5.42 3.08
CA GLU A 49 -4.23 -5.81 2.27
C GLU A 49 -4.71 -7.19 2.69
N ALA A 50 -6.01 -7.31 2.91
CA ALA A 50 -6.69 -8.58 3.07
C ALA A 50 -7.45 -8.86 1.78
N ILE A 51 -7.27 -10.04 1.20
CA ILE A 51 -7.91 -10.48 -0.03
C ILE A 51 -8.72 -11.73 0.31
N SER A 52 -9.96 -11.77 -0.14
CA SER A 52 -10.79 -12.97 -0.10
C SER A 52 -11.25 -13.28 -1.51
N ASP A 53 -10.73 -14.36 -2.09
CA ASP A 53 -11.08 -14.84 -3.41
C ASP A 53 -12.04 -16.03 -3.27
N LEU A 54 -13.13 -15.99 -4.05
CA LEU A 54 -14.14 -17.03 -4.16
C LEU A 54 -13.98 -17.69 -5.52
N GLU A 55 -13.97 -19.01 -5.49
CA GLU A 55 -13.88 -19.91 -6.62
C GLU A 55 -15.04 -20.90 -6.50
N PRO A 56 -15.50 -21.54 -7.60
CA PRO A 56 -16.67 -22.42 -7.54
C PRO A 56 -16.57 -23.50 -6.44
N ASP A 57 -15.38 -24.05 -6.23
CA ASP A 57 -15.13 -25.19 -5.34
C ASP A 57 -14.21 -24.86 -4.14
N ALA A 58 -13.71 -23.62 -4.07
CA ALA A 58 -12.74 -23.22 -3.05
C ALA A 58 -12.90 -21.76 -2.59
N PHE A 59 -12.64 -21.53 -1.32
CA PHE A 59 -12.51 -20.19 -0.75
C PHE A 59 -11.06 -19.94 -0.39
N HIS A 60 -10.54 -18.76 -0.72
CA HIS A 60 -9.18 -18.37 -0.42
C HIS A 60 -9.15 -17.04 0.31
N PHE A 61 -8.39 -16.97 1.39
CA PHE A 61 -8.20 -15.77 2.18
C PHE A 61 -6.71 -15.51 2.38
N ALA A 62 -6.25 -14.34 1.95
CA ALA A 62 -4.85 -13.94 2.04
C ALA A 62 -4.70 -12.62 2.80
N VAL A 63 -3.62 -12.50 3.56
CA VAL A 63 -3.23 -11.26 4.23
C VAL A 63 -1.79 -10.90 3.85
N LEU A 64 -1.64 -9.73 3.23
CA LEU A 64 -0.44 -9.34 2.50
C LEU A 64 -0.03 -7.90 2.86
N PRO A 65 1.09 -7.69 3.56
CA PRO A 65 1.76 -6.39 3.57
C PRO A 65 2.34 -6.06 2.19
N LYS A 66 2.08 -4.85 1.70
CA LYS A 66 2.55 -4.32 0.42
C LYS A 66 3.40 -3.06 0.61
N TYR A 67 4.52 -3.00 -0.08
CA TYR A 67 5.38 -1.84 -0.21
C TYR A 67 5.12 -1.12 -1.54
N HIS A 68 5.03 0.21 -1.50
CA HIS A 68 4.66 1.04 -2.65
C HIS A 68 5.80 1.96 -3.07
N LEU A 69 6.18 1.88 -4.34
CA LEU A 69 7.17 2.71 -5.03
C LEU A 69 6.46 3.66 -6.01
N PRO A 70 6.44 4.98 -5.78
CA PRO A 70 5.93 5.91 -6.78
C PRO A 70 6.92 5.99 -7.96
N ILE A 71 6.44 5.70 -9.18
CA ILE A 71 7.28 5.80 -10.39
C ILE A 71 7.17 7.20 -11.00
N THR A 72 5.94 7.69 -11.19
CA THR A 72 5.62 8.94 -11.90
C THR A 72 4.69 9.81 -11.05
N GLY A 73 4.75 11.14 -11.24
CA GLY A 73 4.02 12.12 -10.43
C GLY A 73 2.48 12.00 -10.47
N GLU A 74 1.90 11.30 -11.45
CA GLU A 74 0.46 11.26 -11.73
C GLU A 74 -0.28 10.05 -11.11
N GLY A 75 0.13 9.63 -9.92
CA GLY A 75 -0.60 8.61 -9.16
C GLY A 75 -0.31 7.15 -9.55
N PHE A 76 0.65 6.90 -10.45
CA PHE A 76 1.17 5.57 -10.74
C PHE A 76 2.19 5.11 -9.69
N ASN A 77 1.97 3.93 -9.13
CA ASN A 77 2.83 3.30 -8.13
C ASN A 77 3.08 1.85 -8.53
N LEU A 78 4.31 1.39 -8.43
CA LEU A 78 4.60 -0.04 -8.35
C LEU A 78 4.36 -0.49 -6.91
N PHE A 79 3.86 -1.70 -6.75
CA PHE A 79 3.84 -2.34 -5.45
C PHE A 79 4.34 -3.77 -5.52
N PHE A 80 4.92 -4.20 -4.41
CA PHE A 80 5.29 -5.59 -4.19
C PHE A 80 5.05 -5.94 -2.72
N GLY A 81 4.73 -7.18 -2.45
CA GLY A 81 4.38 -7.66 -1.13
C GLY A 81 4.61 -9.16 -1.02
N ALA A 82 4.57 -9.63 0.22
CA ALA A 82 4.69 -11.04 0.55
C ALA A 82 3.83 -11.30 1.77
N GLY A 83 3.18 -12.45 1.84
CA GLY A 83 2.28 -12.78 2.92
C GLY A 83 1.89 -14.24 2.89
N MET A 84 0.75 -14.53 3.51
CA MET A 84 0.26 -15.89 3.66
C MET A 84 -1.20 -15.94 3.28
N HIS A 85 -1.60 -17.10 2.76
CA HIS A 85 -2.99 -17.43 2.49
C HIS A 85 -3.41 -18.69 3.21
N VAL A 86 -4.70 -18.75 3.48
CA VAL A 86 -5.42 -19.93 3.91
C VAL A 86 -6.56 -20.16 2.93
N GLY A 87 -6.67 -21.37 2.41
CA GLY A 87 -7.78 -21.80 1.59
C GLY A 87 -8.66 -22.79 2.35
N ALA A 88 -9.93 -22.84 2.01
CA ALA A 88 -10.86 -23.88 2.43
C ALA A 88 -11.47 -24.49 1.17
N LEU A 89 -11.10 -25.74 0.88
CA LEU A 89 -11.72 -26.53 -0.18
C LEU A 89 -12.92 -27.26 0.43
N LYS A 90 -14.03 -27.28 -0.32
CA LYS A 90 -15.28 -27.89 0.15
C LYS A 90 -15.16 -29.41 0.32
N GLU A 91 -14.21 -30.05 -0.38
CA GLU A 91 -14.01 -31.51 -0.40
C GLU A 91 -12.70 -32.00 0.26
N TYR A 92 -11.64 -31.18 0.35
CA TYR A 92 -10.28 -31.63 0.75
C TYR A 92 -9.72 -30.99 2.04
N GLY A 93 -10.47 -30.10 2.70
CA GLY A 93 -10.06 -29.46 3.95
C GLY A 93 -9.33 -28.12 3.77
N SER A 94 -8.61 -27.67 4.80
CA SER A 94 -7.94 -26.35 4.81
C SER A 94 -6.55 -26.41 4.16
N THR A 95 -6.30 -25.56 3.17
CA THR A 95 -4.97 -25.34 2.58
C THR A 95 -4.34 -24.10 3.18
N TYR A 96 -3.01 -24.02 3.19
CA TYR A 96 -2.28 -22.82 3.58
C TYR A 96 -0.96 -22.74 2.84
N GLY A 97 -0.44 -21.52 2.73
CA GLY A 97 0.77 -21.27 1.99
C GLY A 97 1.27 -19.85 2.12
N TYR A 98 2.25 -19.54 1.28
CA TYR A 98 2.82 -18.22 1.17
C TYR A 98 2.56 -17.65 -0.22
N ASP A 99 2.27 -16.37 -0.24
CA ASP A 99 2.02 -15.61 -1.46
C ASP A 99 3.06 -14.51 -1.60
N LEU A 100 3.59 -14.34 -2.81
CA LEU A 100 4.20 -13.08 -3.20
C LEU A 100 3.22 -12.36 -4.12
N ILE A 101 3.22 -11.04 -4.07
CA ILE A 101 2.34 -10.21 -4.89
C ILE A 101 3.13 -9.05 -5.47
N GLY A 102 2.95 -8.78 -6.76
CA GLY A 102 3.66 -7.71 -7.45
C GLY A 102 2.79 -7.12 -8.55
N GLY A 103 2.80 -5.81 -8.69
CA GLY A 103 1.95 -5.17 -9.70
C GLY A 103 2.07 -3.66 -9.76
N ILE A 104 1.21 -3.10 -10.58
CA ILE A 104 1.07 -1.66 -10.79
C ILE A 104 -0.27 -1.19 -10.21
N GLU A 105 -0.24 -0.01 -9.60
CA GLU A 105 -1.39 0.64 -8.99
C GLU A 105 -1.48 2.07 -9.52
N TRP A 106 -2.61 2.37 -10.17
CA TRP A 106 -2.95 3.70 -10.64
C TRP A 106 -4.03 4.31 -9.76
N LYS A 107 -3.68 5.41 -9.08
CA LYS A 107 -4.63 6.22 -8.31
C LYS A 107 -5.19 7.32 -9.21
N ILE A 108 -6.49 7.30 -9.45
CA ILE A 108 -7.15 8.32 -10.28
C ILE A 108 -7.21 9.62 -9.47
N PRO A 109 -6.56 10.72 -9.88
CA PRO A 109 -6.56 11.96 -9.08
C PRO A 109 -7.94 12.61 -8.92
N ALA A 110 -8.82 12.40 -9.90
CA ALA A 110 -10.16 13.00 -9.97
C ALA A 110 -11.24 12.20 -9.21
N LEU A 111 -11.03 10.91 -8.98
CA LEU A 111 -12.04 10.01 -8.39
C LEU A 111 -11.43 9.27 -7.19
N PRO A 112 -12.22 8.92 -6.16
CA PRO A 112 -11.75 8.09 -5.03
C PRO A 112 -11.57 6.61 -5.43
N LEU A 113 -11.01 6.37 -6.62
CA LEU A 113 -10.83 5.07 -7.23
C LEU A 113 -9.35 4.79 -7.47
N VAL A 114 -8.97 3.55 -7.22
CA VAL A 114 -7.63 3.02 -7.45
C VAL A 114 -7.78 1.76 -8.29
N ILE A 115 -7.09 1.70 -9.41
CA ILE A 115 -7.05 0.52 -10.26
C ILE A 115 -5.70 -0.13 -10.07
N SER A 116 -5.66 -1.44 -9.90
CA SER A 116 -4.41 -2.20 -9.84
C SER A 116 -4.47 -3.43 -10.73
N ALA A 117 -3.35 -3.72 -11.36
CA ALA A 117 -3.13 -4.98 -12.06
C ALA A 117 -1.92 -5.65 -11.41
N ASP A 118 -2.09 -6.89 -10.99
CA ASP A 118 -1.07 -7.58 -10.23
C ASP A 118 -1.09 -9.09 -10.43
N ILE A 119 0.07 -9.68 -10.15
CA ILE A 119 0.35 -11.10 -10.20
C ILE A 119 0.62 -11.58 -8.78
N LYS A 120 0.09 -12.73 -8.41
CA LYS A 120 0.21 -13.31 -7.07
C LYS A 120 0.77 -14.74 -7.12
N PRO A 121 2.06 -14.96 -7.43
CA PRO A 121 2.69 -16.27 -7.27
C PRO A 121 2.43 -16.84 -5.87
N ALA A 122 1.74 -17.98 -5.83
CA ALA A 122 1.34 -18.68 -4.61
C ALA A 122 2.12 -19.99 -4.50
N TYR A 123 2.62 -20.29 -3.31
CA TYR A 123 3.24 -21.56 -2.99
C TYR A 123 2.39 -22.30 -1.95
N HIS A 124 1.83 -23.44 -2.32
CA HIS A 124 0.97 -24.24 -1.46
C HIS A 124 1.80 -25.35 -0.80
N ILE A 125 1.73 -25.44 0.53
CA ILE A 125 2.54 -26.41 1.31
C ILE A 125 1.91 -27.81 1.31
N ASN A 126 0.58 -27.89 1.19
CA ASN A 126 -0.20 -29.11 1.41
C ASN A 126 -1.18 -29.41 0.26
N HIS A 127 -0.83 -29.02 -0.96
CA HIS A 127 -1.64 -29.25 -2.16
C HIS A 127 -0.78 -29.86 -3.27
N GLU A 128 -1.38 -30.71 -4.12
CA GLU A 128 -0.74 -31.24 -5.34
C GLU A 128 -0.16 -30.14 -6.25
N ASP A 129 -0.86 -29.01 -6.39
CA ASP A 129 -0.37 -27.84 -7.09
C ASP A 129 0.50 -26.97 -6.16
N TRP A 130 1.78 -27.29 -6.14
CA TRP A 130 2.77 -26.63 -5.29
C TRP A 130 3.03 -25.16 -5.70
N PHE A 131 2.68 -24.75 -6.93
CA PHE A 131 2.92 -23.40 -7.44
C PHE A 131 1.80 -22.91 -8.37
N GLU A 132 1.21 -21.75 -8.06
CA GLU A 132 0.18 -21.08 -8.86
C GLU A 132 0.68 -19.67 -9.24
N PHE A 133 0.33 -19.18 -10.44
CA PHE A 133 0.68 -17.81 -10.86
C PHE A 133 -0.55 -17.00 -11.32
N PRO A 134 -1.51 -16.74 -10.42
CA PRO A 134 -2.71 -16.00 -10.78
C PRO A 134 -2.39 -14.53 -11.09
N ALA A 135 -2.88 -14.06 -12.23
CA ALA A 135 -2.98 -12.64 -12.54
C ALA A 135 -4.38 -12.13 -12.16
N SER A 136 -4.47 -10.88 -11.71
CA SER A 136 -5.77 -10.27 -11.43
C SER A 136 -5.75 -8.76 -11.64
N VAL A 137 -6.91 -8.23 -11.97
CA VAL A 137 -7.19 -6.80 -12.01
C VAL A 137 -8.11 -6.46 -10.85
N SER A 138 -7.83 -5.36 -10.16
CA SER A 138 -8.61 -4.92 -9.01
C SER A 138 -8.96 -3.45 -9.11
N VAL A 139 -10.15 -3.11 -8.61
CA VAL A 139 -10.65 -1.74 -8.52
C VAL A 139 -11.05 -1.48 -7.07
N HIS A 140 -10.32 -0.59 -6.40
CA HIS A 140 -10.58 -0.19 -5.01
C HIS A 140 -11.21 1.19 -4.94
N TYR A 141 -12.32 1.27 -4.20
CA TYR A 141 -12.95 2.51 -3.76
C TYR A 141 -12.42 2.92 -2.39
N ALA A 142 -11.94 4.15 -2.28
CA ALA A 142 -11.42 4.67 -1.02
C ALA A 142 -12.54 5.20 -0.10
N ILE A 143 -12.83 4.45 0.97
CA ILE A 143 -13.88 4.78 1.93
C ILE A 143 -13.46 5.93 2.85
N THR A 144 -12.25 5.86 3.41
CA THR A 144 -11.82 6.81 4.45
C THR A 144 -10.69 7.70 3.94
N ARG A 145 -10.92 9.02 3.95
CA ARG A 145 -9.87 10.03 3.83
C ARG A 145 -9.02 10.03 5.10
N GLU A 146 -7.69 10.00 5.02
CA GLU A 146 -6.83 10.06 6.21
C GLU A 146 -7.28 11.19 7.16
N SER A 147 -7.67 10.83 8.39
CA SER A 147 -8.08 11.80 9.41
C SER A 147 -6.95 12.82 9.65
N LYS A 148 -7.32 14.10 9.72
CA LYS A 148 -6.41 15.23 10.03
C LYS A 148 -5.58 14.95 11.30
N ALA A 149 -6.10 14.17 12.24
CA ALA A 149 -5.41 13.75 13.45
C ALA A 149 -4.19 12.86 13.19
N LYS A 150 -4.29 11.87 12.29
CA LYS A 150 -3.18 10.99 11.90
C LYS A 150 -2.06 11.79 11.23
N ARG A 151 -2.44 12.74 10.36
CA ARG A 151 -1.52 13.70 9.72
C ARG A 151 -0.78 14.58 10.74
N LYS A 152 -1.46 15.07 11.78
CA LYS A 152 -0.85 15.87 12.85
C LYS A 152 0.14 15.03 13.68
N LYS A 153 -0.24 13.80 14.04
CA LYS A 153 0.61 12.85 14.79
C LYS A 153 1.88 12.51 14.01
N ASP A 154 1.78 12.26 12.71
CA ASP A 154 2.93 11.97 11.85
C ASP A 154 3.85 13.18 11.68
N ARG A 155 3.29 14.39 11.54
CA ARG A 155 4.09 15.62 11.48
C ARG A 155 4.90 15.84 12.76
N ILE A 156 4.29 15.63 13.92
CA ILE A 156 4.97 15.72 15.22
C ILE A 156 6.05 14.65 15.34
N LYS A 157 5.78 13.40 14.95
CA LYS A 157 6.75 12.30 14.98
C LYS A 157 7.96 12.59 14.08
N ARG A 158 7.75 13.19 12.91
CA ARG A 158 8.83 13.63 12.00
C ARG A 158 9.68 14.75 12.60
N LYS A 159 9.06 15.78 13.20
CA LYS A 159 9.79 16.85 13.90
C LYS A 159 10.66 16.28 15.03
N LYS A 160 10.09 15.46 15.92
CA LYS A 160 10.84 14.81 17.00
C LYS A 160 11.99 13.93 16.49
N ARG A 161 11.82 13.24 15.35
CA ARG A 161 12.91 12.46 14.73
C ARG A 161 14.03 13.35 14.21
N LYS A 162 13.72 14.50 13.61
CA LYS A 162 14.71 15.46 13.11
C LYS A 162 15.51 16.07 14.27
N GLU A 163 14.83 16.55 15.30
CA GLU A 163 15.45 17.08 16.53
C GLU A 163 16.30 16.04 17.27
N ARG A 164 15.96 14.75 17.17
CA ARG A 164 16.78 13.66 17.74
C ARG A 164 18.02 13.37 16.90
N ARG A 165 17.98 13.59 15.58
CA ARG A 165 19.14 13.46 14.69
C ARG A 165 20.11 14.62 14.91
N GLU A 166 19.60 15.85 14.90
CA GLU A 166 20.39 17.07 15.14
C GLU A 166 21.11 16.99 16.51
N ARG A 167 20.40 16.62 17.59
CA ARG A 167 21.05 16.38 18.90
C ARG A 167 22.11 15.26 18.91
N ARG A 168 21.99 14.27 18.04
CA ARG A 168 22.99 13.18 17.94
C ARG A 168 24.22 13.63 17.16
N GLU A 169 24.03 14.48 16.16
CA GLU A 169 25.10 15.13 15.38
C GLU A 169 25.86 16.12 16.25
N GLU A 170 25.18 17.01 16.99
CA GLU A 170 25.82 17.90 17.98
C GLU A 170 26.62 17.13 19.04
N ARG A 171 26.08 16.01 19.55
CA ARG A 171 26.81 15.12 20.50
C ARG A 171 27.96 14.34 19.87
N ARG A 172 28.04 14.26 18.54
CA ARG A 172 29.18 13.68 17.83
C ARG A 172 30.25 14.74 17.62
N GLU A 173 29.87 15.93 17.17
CA GLU A 173 30.74 17.09 17.00
C GLU A 173 31.43 17.46 18.32
N LYS A 174 30.65 17.71 19.39
CA LYS A 174 31.22 18.00 20.74
C LYS A 174 32.17 16.93 21.25
N ARG A 175 31.93 15.67 20.88
CA ARG A 175 32.78 14.55 21.30
C ARG A 175 34.07 14.52 20.49
N GLN A 176 34.01 14.84 19.20
CA GLN A 176 35.20 14.99 18.36
C GLN A 176 36.06 16.15 18.83
N GLU A 177 35.45 17.32 19.08
CA GLU A 177 36.14 18.49 19.66
C GLU A 177 36.84 18.13 20.98
N TRP A 178 36.14 17.46 21.90
CA TRP A 178 36.72 17.00 23.17
C TRP A 178 37.89 16.02 22.98
N TRP A 179 37.79 15.10 22.01
CA TRP A 179 38.87 14.15 21.70
C TRP A 179 40.10 14.83 21.08
N ASP A 180 39.90 15.87 20.27
CA ASP A 180 40.98 16.61 19.63
C ASP A 180 41.70 17.52 20.63
N GLU A 181 40.96 18.13 21.57
CA GLU A 181 41.53 18.88 22.70
C GLU A 181 42.37 17.97 23.61
N PHE A 182 41.88 16.76 23.91
CA PHE A 182 42.62 15.76 24.70
C PHE A 182 43.89 15.23 24.02
N ARG A 183 43.97 15.26 22.68
CA ARG A 183 45.13 14.76 21.92
C ARG A 183 46.20 15.84 21.73
N ASN A 184 45.80 17.11 21.74
CA ASN A 184 46.69 18.27 21.54
C ASN A 184 47.29 18.83 22.84
N ASN A 185 46.95 18.24 23.99
CA ASN A 185 47.43 18.61 25.31
C ASN A 185 48.20 17.43 25.93
#